data_AF-A0AAD5K411-F1
#
_entry.id   AF-A0AAD5K411-F1
#
_cell.length_a   1.000
_cell.length_b   1.000
_cell.length_c   1.000
_cell.angle_alpha   90.00
_cell.angle_beta   90.00
_cell.angle_gamma   90.00
#
_symmetry.space_group_name_H-M   'P 1'
#
loop_
_entity.id
_entity.type
_entity.pdbx_description
1 polymer ?
#
loop_
_entity_poly.entity_id
_entity_poly.type
_entity_poly.pdbx_seq_one_letter_code
_entity_poly.pdbx_strand_id
1 'polypeptide(L)' 'MSSALIDWKAASSLSAPIPPSVLPFLALAFLSAGLLYGGIFVVQGKNTSLFNQLSISILASLFLGFGAVFTSVSVGVYV' A
#
# COMPACT_ATOMS: atom_id res chain seq x y z
N MET A 1 27.95 -26.24 -15.01
CA MET A 1 27.12 -26.37 -13.78
C MET A 1 27.70 -25.69 -12.54
N SER A 2 29.01 -25.39 -12.46
CA SER A 2 29.62 -24.79 -11.25
C SER A 2 29.34 -23.30 -11.04
N SER A 3 29.16 -22.49 -12.10
CA SER A 3 29.07 -21.02 -11.98
C SER A 3 27.91 -20.50 -11.14
N ALA A 4 26.74 -21.14 -11.17
CA ALA A 4 25.55 -20.67 -10.44
C ALA A 4 25.70 -20.73 -8.91
N LEU A 5 26.47 -21.70 -8.38
CA LEU A 5 26.72 -21.82 -6.94
C LEU A 5 27.75 -20.81 -6.44
N ILE A 6 28.70 -20.42 -7.29
CA ILE A 6 29.70 -19.40 -7.00
C ILE A 6 29.00 -18.03 -6.94
N ASP A 7 28.09 -17.79 -7.88
CA ASP A 7 27.27 -16.57 -7.95
C ASP A 7 26.31 -16.43 -6.76
N TRP A 8 25.66 -17.54 -6.35
CA TRP A 8 24.78 -17.55 -5.17
C TRP A 8 25.51 -17.24 -3.85
N LYS A 9 26.76 -17.72 -3.69
CA LYS A 9 27.57 -17.41 -2.51
C LYS A 9 28.13 -15.98 -2.51
N ALA A 10 28.28 -15.39 -3.69
CA ALA A 10 28.71 -14.00 -3.85
C ALA A 10 27.55 -13.00 -3.74
N ALA A 11 26.31 -13.46 -3.86
CA ALA A 11 25.12 -12.62 -3.76
C ALA A 11 24.85 -12.15 -2.31
N SER A 12 24.46 -10.89 -2.17
CA SER A 12 24.04 -10.32 -0.88
C SER A 12 22.68 -10.90 -0.45
N SER A 13 22.49 -11.09 0.85
CA SER A 13 21.24 -11.61 1.40
C SER A 13 20.07 -10.66 1.14
N LEU A 14 19.03 -11.16 0.47
CA LEU A 14 17.80 -10.41 0.23
C LEU A 14 17.07 -10.22 1.57
N SER A 15 17.16 -9.02 2.12
CA SER A 15 16.40 -8.61 3.30
C SER A 15 15.14 -7.90 2.87
N ALA A 16 14.03 -8.16 3.56
CA ALA A 16 12.78 -7.44 3.31
C ALA A 16 13.00 -5.93 3.56
N PRO A 17 12.60 -5.05 2.64
CA PRO A 17 12.77 -3.60 2.81
C PRO A 17 11.92 -3.03 3.94
N ILE A 18 10.88 -3.77 4.38
CA ILE A 18 9.97 -3.38 5.45
C ILE A 18 9.92 -4.52 6.48
N PRO A 19 10.17 -4.24 7.77
CA PRO A 19 10.07 -5.25 8.80
C PRO A 19 8.60 -5.69 9.03
N PRO A 20 8.34 -6.99 9.25
CA PRO A 20 6.99 -7.54 9.39
C PRO A 20 6.23 -6.99 10.61
N SER A 21 6.93 -6.50 11.64
CA SER A 21 6.31 -5.87 12.81
C SER A 21 5.64 -4.52 12.51
N VAL A 22 6.04 -3.83 11.44
CA VAL A 22 5.54 -2.49 11.10
C VAL A 22 4.41 -2.53 10.07
N LEU A 23 4.34 -3.61 9.28
CA LEU A 23 3.29 -3.87 8.29
C LEU A 23 1.85 -3.71 8.82
N PRO A 24 1.44 -4.28 9.98
CA PRO A 24 0.08 -4.12 10.48
C PRO A 24 -0.27 -2.66 10.82
N PHE A 25 0.68 -1.91 11.41
CA PHE A 25 0.47 -0.51 11.74
C PHE A 25 0.37 0.36 10.49
N LEU A 26 1.20 0.07 9.48
CA LEU A 26 1.18 0.78 8.20
C LEU A 26 -0.11 0.49 7.42
N ALA A 27 -0.58 -0.77 7.45
CA ALA A 27 -1.87 -1.16 6.90
C ALA A 27 -3.01 -0.36 7.53
N LEU A 28 -3.05 -0.30 8.86
CA LEU A 28 -4.11 0.40 9.60
C LEU A 28 -4.07 1.91 9.32
N ALA A 29 -2.88 2.52 9.25
CA ALA A 29 -2.71 3.93 8.91
C ALA A 29 -3.20 4.25 7.49
N PHE A 30 -2.79 3.45 6.49
CA PHE A 30 -3.19 3.67 5.10
C PHE A 30 -4.68 3.40 4.87
N LEU A 31 -5.21 2.34 5.48
CA LEU A 31 -6.61 1.98 5.36
C LEU A 31 -7.52 3.04 6.00
N SER A 32 -7.19 3.50 7.21
CA SER A 32 -7.96 4.55 7.90
C SER A 32 -7.92 5.87 7.13
N ALA A 33 -6.74 6.32 6.69
CA ALA A 33 -6.60 7.53 5.88
C ALA A 33 -7.38 7.40 4.55
N GLY A 34 -7.24 6.28 3.85
CA GLY A 34 -7.95 6.01 2.60
C GLY A 34 -9.47 6.00 2.78
N LEU A 35 -9.97 5.45 3.89
CA LEU A 35 -11.39 5.44 4.20
C LEU A 35 -11.92 6.85 4.51
N LEU A 36 -11.13 7.69 5.19
CA LEU A 36 -11.48 9.10 5.43
C LEU A 36 -11.55 9.89 4.13
N TYR A 37 -10.55 9.75 3.25
CA TYR A 37 -10.57 10.40 1.93
C TYR A 37 -11.71 9.89 1.04
N GLY A 38 -12.00 8.58 1.09
CA GLY A 38 -13.15 7.99 0.41
C GLY A 38 -14.48 8.53 0.95
N GLY A 39 -14.60 8.71 2.26
CA GLY A 39 -15.77 9.33 2.89
C GLY A 39 -15.95 10.79 2.44
N ILE A 40 -14.87 11.58 2.43
CA ILE A 40 -14.88 12.96 1.94
C ILE A 40 -15.29 13.00 0.46
N PHE A 41 -14.82 12.04 -0.35
CA PHE A 41 -15.24 11.91 -1.74
C PHE A 41 -16.74 11.68 -1.89
N VAL A 42 -17.34 10.81 -1.08
CA VAL A 42 -18.79 10.52 -1.13
C VAL A 42 -19.63 11.71 -0.69
N VAL A 43 -19.16 12.50 0.28
CA VAL A 43 -19.88 13.66 0.83
C VAL A 43 -19.75 14.90 -0.07
N GLN A 44 -18.88 14.90 -1.08
CA GLN A 44 -18.76 16.03 -2.01
C GLN A 44 -20.08 16.27 -2.76
N GLY A 45 -20.55 17.52 -2.69
CA GLY A 45 -21.83 17.93 -3.27
C GLY A 45 -21.78 18.21 -4.77
N LYS A 46 -22.95 18.44 -5.37
CA LYS A 46 -23.13 18.68 -6.82
C LYS A 46 -22.40 19.94 -7.36
N ASN A 47 -21.94 20.83 -6.50
CA ASN A 47 -21.25 22.08 -6.87
C ASN A 47 -19.73 22.06 -6.66
N THR A 48 -19.14 20.94 -6.20
CA THR A 48 -17.68 20.82 -6.12
C THR A 48 -17.06 20.65 -7.50
N SER A 49 -15.97 21.37 -7.78
CA SER A 49 -15.31 21.30 -9.08
C SER A 49 -14.83 19.87 -9.39
N LEU A 50 -15.00 19.45 -10.64
CA LEU A 50 -14.63 18.11 -11.12
C LEU A 50 -13.14 17.80 -10.83
N PHE A 51 -12.28 18.81 -10.96
CA PHE A 51 -10.85 18.70 -10.66
C PHE A 51 -10.57 18.32 -9.20
N ASN A 52 -11.34 18.87 -8.25
CA ASN A 52 -11.14 18.60 -6.84
C ASN A 52 -11.65 17.20 -6.47
N GLN A 53 -12.79 16.79 -7.06
CA GLN A 53 -13.32 15.43 -6.91
C GLN A 53 -12.34 14.38 -7.40
N LEU A 54 -11.73 14.59 -8.57
CA LEU A 54 -10.69 13.72 -9.13
C LEU A 54 -9.44 13.66 -8.25
N SER A 55 -8.97 14.82 -7.75
CA SER A 55 -7.80 14.86 -6.87
C SER A 55 -8.00 14.04 -5.60
N ILE A 56 -9.18 14.17 -4.98
CA ILE A 56 -9.54 13.45 -3.76
C ILE A 56 -9.78 11.96 -4.05
N SER A 57 -10.39 11.60 -5.19
CA SER A 57 -10.59 10.19 -5.55
C SER A 57 -9.28 9.47 -5.87
N ILE A 58 -8.32 10.16 -6.49
CA ILE A 58 -6.97 9.64 -6.74
C ILE A 58 -6.25 9.39 -5.42
N LEU A 59 -6.27 10.35 -4.49
CA LEU A 59 -5.71 10.13 -3.15
C LEU A 59 -6.40 8.96 -2.45
N ALA A 60 -7.74 8.93 -2.41
CA ALA A 60 -8.49 7.86 -1.75
C ALA A 60 -8.13 6.48 -2.32
N SER A 61 -8.09 6.35 -3.65
CA SER A 61 -7.75 5.12 -4.36
C SER A 61 -6.33 4.65 -4.07
N LEU A 62 -5.35 5.56 -4.06
CA LEU A 62 -3.97 5.23 -3.72
C LEU A 62 -3.85 4.71 -2.28
N PHE A 63 -4.42 5.44 -1.32
CA PHE A 63 -4.33 5.05 0.10
C PHE A 63 -5.08 3.74 0.38
N LEU A 64 -6.28 3.55 -0.19
CA LEU A 64 -7.02 2.29 -0.07
C LEU A 64 -6.32 1.13 -0.77
N GLY A 65 -5.74 1.35 -1.95
CA GLY A 65 -5.01 0.34 -2.71
C GLY A 65 -3.77 -0.16 -1.95
N PHE A 66 -2.91 0.76 -1.51
CA PHE A 66 -1.75 0.40 -0.68
C PHE A 66 -2.17 -0.20 0.67
N GLY A 67 -3.21 0.33 1.30
CA GLY A 67 -3.77 -0.20 2.54
C GLY A 67 -4.24 -1.65 2.39
N ALA A 68 -4.90 -1.99 1.28
CA ALA A 68 -5.34 -3.35 0.98
C ALA A 68 -4.15 -4.31 0.78
N VAL A 69 -3.10 -3.89 0.07
CA VAL A 69 -1.88 -4.70 -0.12
C VAL A 69 -1.19 -4.95 1.22
N PHE A 70 -0.98 -3.92 2.04
CA PHE A 70 -0.37 -4.08 3.36
C PHE A 70 -1.22 -4.96 4.29
N THR A 71 -2.54 -4.85 4.21
CA THR A 71 -3.45 -5.72 4.98
C THR A 71 -3.33 -7.18 4.52
N SER A 72 -3.27 -7.45 3.21
CA SER A 72 -3.10 -8.79 2.66
C SER A 72 -1.80 -9.45 3.14
N VAL A 73 -0.70 -8.70 3.12
CA VAL A 73 0.60 -9.15 3.66
C VAL A 73 0.53 -9.34 5.18
N SER A 74 -0.18 -8.45 5.89
CA SER A 74 -0.33 -8.54 7.35
C SER A 74 -1.17 -9.74 7.82
N VAL A 75 -2.16 -10.18 7.03
CA VAL A 75 -2.97 -11.38 7.32
C VAL A 75 -2.21 -12.67 6.95
N GLY A 76 -1.07 -12.55 6.25
CA GLY A 76 -0.24 -13.68 5.85
C GLY A 76 -0.71 -14.35 4.55
N VAL A 77 -1.53 -13.66 3.74
CA VAL A 77 -1.94 -14.14 2.42
C VAL A 77 -0.81 -13.95 1.39
N TYR A 78 0.17 -13.09 1.68
CA TYR A 78 1.38 -12.77 0.88
C TYR A 78 1.11 -12.68 -0.63
N VAL A 79 1.02 -11.46 -1.15
CA VAL A 79 0.92 -11.21 -2.61
C VAL A 79 2.28 -11.35 -3.27
#